data_AF-A0A1Q4A0Y8-F1
#
_entry.id   AF-A0A1Q4A0Y8-F1
#
_cell.length_a   1.000
_cell.length_b   1.000
_cell.length_c   1.000
_cell.angle_alpha   90.00
_cell.angle_beta   90.00
_cell.angle_gamma   90.00
#
_symmetry.space_group_name_H-M   'P 1'
#
loop_
_entity.id
_entity.type
_entity.pdbx_description
1 polymer ?
#
loop_
_entity_poly.entity_id
_entity_poly.type
_entity_poly.pdbx_seq_one_letter_code
_entity_poly.pdbx_strand_id
1 'polypeptide(L)'
;MFTGGPESDDCSALRLSDSVASPDPSYTFVVGVFLDVVVNAGPPVTVSLLGGGMRVGSLHPLPALVRCLNQGVLFRAEVLSAIGGDIRVRVEPVP
;
A
#
# COMPACT_ATOMS: atom_id res chain seq x y z
N MET A 1 10.21 7.09 -32.05
CA MET A 1 8.93 7.33 -31.36
C MET A 1 8.53 5.99 -30.77
N PHE A 2 8.84 5.75 -29.49
CA PHE A 2 8.54 4.45 -28.89
C PHE A 2 7.06 4.42 -28.49
N THR A 3 6.36 3.45 -29.06
CA THR A 3 4.96 3.07 -28.89
C THR A 3 4.62 2.72 -27.44
N GLY A 4 3.42 3.12 -27.01
CA GLY A 4 2.93 3.04 -25.64
C GLY A 4 2.95 1.64 -25.01
N GLY A 5 3.37 1.61 -23.76
CA GLY A 5 2.79 0.66 -22.79
C GLY A 5 1.44 1.21 -22.35
N PRO A 6 0.47 0.38 -21.92
CA PRO A 6 -0.71 0.90 -21.27
C PRO A 6 -0.24 1.64 -20.02
N GLU A 7 -0.21 2.97 -20.09
CA GLU A 7 -0.38 3.82 -18.93
C GLU A 7 -1.79 3.55 -18.45
N SER A 8 -2.00 2.35 -17.87
CA SER A 8 -3.30 1.92 -17.40
C SER A 8 -3.65 2.92 -16.30
N ASP A 9 -4.41 3.92 -16.70
CA ASP A 9 -5.20 4.86 -15.92
C ASP A 9 -6.30 4.10 -15.17
N ASP A 10 -5.98 2.89 -14.73
CA ASP A 10 -6.86 1.92 -14.15
C ASP A 10 -6.25 1.62 -12.79
N CYS A 11 -6.43 2.59 -11.90
CA CYS A 11 -6.13 2.43 -10.48
C CYS A 11 -6.80 1.15 -9.92
N SER A 12 -7.89 0.71 -10.55
CA SER A 12 -8.62 -0.54 -10.30
C SER A 12 -7.87 -1.82 -10.73
N ALA A 13 -6.81 -1.71 -11.53
CA ALA A 13 -5.92 -2.81 -11.91
C ALA A 13 -4.54 -2.74 -11.22
N LEU A 14 -4.25 -1.67 -10.48
CA LEU A 14 -2.93 -1.45 -9.88
C LEU A 14 -2.68 -2.45 -8.74
N ARG A 15 -1.83 -3.45 -9.00
CA ARG A 15 -1.40 -4.43 -7.98
C ARG A 15 0.10 -4.39 -7.82
N LEU A 16 0.56 -4.23 -6.59
CA LEU A 16 2.00 -4.21 -6.28
C LEU A 16 2.26 -4.96 -4.97
N SER A 17 3.45 -5.52 -4.85
CA SER A 17 3.91 -6.16 -3.62
C SER A 17 5.09 -5.40 -3.09
N ASP A 18 5.06 -5.07 -1.80
CA ASP A 18 6.10 -4.26 -1.15
C ASP A 18 6.32 -4.74 0.30
N SER A 19 7.42 -4.31 0.90
CA SER A 19 7.72 -4.62 2.30
C SER A 19 7.27 -3.45 3.19
N VAL A 20 6.68 -3.78 4.33
CA VAL A 20 6.26 -2.78 5.32
C VAL A 20 7.49 -2.11 5.91
N ALA A 21 7.59 -0.80 5.70
CA ALA A 21 8.59 0.05 6.31
C ALA A 21 8.12 0.51 7.70
N SER A 22 9.02 0.47 8.68
CA SER A 22 8.76 0.86 10.07
C SER A 22 7.49 0.21 10.65
N PRO A 23 7.40 -1.12 10.67
CA PRO A 23 6.24 -1.81 11.24
C PRO A 23 6.13 -1.52 12.74
N ASP A 24 4.90 -1.32 13.21
CA ASP A 24 4.62 -1.14 14.62
C ASP A 24 4.86 -2.47 15.35
N PRO A 25 5.77 -2.51 16.35
CA PRO A 25 6.12 -3.74 17.05
C PRO A 25 4.98 -4.27 17.94
N SER A 26 3.98 -3.44 18.25
CA SER A 26 2.80 -3.81 19.03
C SER A 26 1.69 -4.39 18.15
N TYR A 27 1.77 -4.20 16.83
CA TYR A 27 0.79 -4.75 15.90
C TYR A 27 1.19 -6.16 15.43
N THR A 28 0.25 -7.10 15.55
CA THR A 28 0.46 -8.47 15.06
C THR A 28 0.00 -8.58 13.61
N PHE A 29 0.97 -8.68 12.70
CA PHE A 29 0.70 -8.93 11.28
C PHE A 29 0.34 -10.41 11.07
N VAL A 30 -0.90 -10.67 10.67
CA VAL A 30 -1.41 -12.01 10.40
C VAL A 30 -1.56 -12.20 8.90
N VAL A 31 -1.02 -13.29 8.35
CA VAL A 31 -1.11 -13.60 6.92
C VAL A 31 -2.58 -13.73 6.50
N GLY A 32 -2.94 -13.14 5.37
CA GLY A 32 -4.30 -13.09 4.82
C GLY A 32 -5.19 -11.98 5.43
N VAL A 33 -4.67 -11.18 6.36
CA VAL A 33 -5.37 -9.99 6.85
C VAL A 33 -5.14 -8.81 5.91
N PHE A 34 -6.17 -7.99 5.74
CA PHE A 34 -6.13 -6.76 4.98
C PHE A 34 -5.92 -5.55 5.89
N LEU A 35 -5.06 -4.64 5.44
CA LEU A 35 -4.80 -3.34 6.05
C LEU A 35 -5.30 -2.25 5.11
N ASP A 36 -5.81 -1.15 5.65
CA ASP A 36 -6.16 0.02 4.86
C ASP A 36 -4.91 0.78 4.44
N VAL A 37 -4.89 1.26 3.20
CA VAL A 37 -3.77 2.04 2.66
C VAL A 37 -4.21 3.48 2.52
N VAL A 38 -3.51 4.39 3.20
CA VAL A 38 -3.82 5.82 3.17
C VAL A 38 -2.63 6.65 2.73
N VAL A 39 -2.88 7.61 1.85
CA VAL A 39 -1.86 8.61 1.48
C VAL A 39 -1.90 9.79 2.43
N ASN A 40 -0.74 10.19 2.92
CA ASN A 40 -0.53 11.41 3.67
C ASN A 40 0.16 12.39 2.73
N ALA A 41 -0.60 13.35 2.19
CA ALA A 41 -0.11 14.31 1.19
C ALA A 41 0.75 15.44 1.79
N GLY A 42 1.13 15.38 3.06
CA GLY A 42 2.05 16.33 3.68
C GLY A 42 3.48 16.20 3.13
N PRO A 43 4.37 17.19 3.30
CA PRO A 43 5.79 17.04 2.97
C PRO A 43 6.55 16.33 4.11
N PRO A 44 7.19 15.17 3.90
CA PRO A 44 7.22 14.35 2.67
C PRO A 44 5.98 13.46 2.50
N VAL A 45 5.59 13.20 1.25
CA VAL A 45 4.44 12.34 0.93
C VAL A 45 4.73 10.94 1.43
N THR A 46 3.83 10.39 2.24
CA THR A 46 3.99 9.06 2.83
C THR A 46 2.74 8.23 2.64
N VAL A 47 2.92 6.93 2.42
CA VAL A 47 1.82 5.96 2.39
C VAL A 47 1.84 5.21 3.72
N SER A 48 0.76 5.31 4.48
CA SER A 48 0.61 4.64 5.78
C SER A 48 -0.31 3.44 5.65
N LEU A 49 -0.02 2.39 6.41
CA LEU A 49 -0.88 1.23 6.57
C LEU A 49 -1.67 1.37 7.87
N LEU A 50 -2.98 1.21 7.80
CA LEU A 50 -3.85 1.24 8.96
C LEU A 50 -4.42 -0.16 9.23
N GLY A 51 -4.26 -0.65 10.46
CA GLY A 51 -4.94 -1.85 10.97
C GLY A 51 -5.99 -1.43 11.99
N GLY A 52 -7.27 -1.59 11.65
CA GLY A 52 -8.37 -1.16 12.53
C GLY A 52 -8.36 0.35 12.83
N GLY A 53 -7.91 1.17 11.88
CA GLY A 53 -7.82 2.62 12.01
C GLY A 53 -6.55 3.15 12.69
N MET A 54 -5.68 2.29 13.23
CA MET A 54 -4.39 2.71 13.78
C MET A 54 -3.28 2.50 12.78
N ARG A 55 -2.30 3.41 12.73
CA ARG A 55 -1.12 3.25 11.87
C ARG A 55 -0.26 2.10 12.39
N VAL A 56 -0.09 1.08 11.55
CA VAL A 56 0.70 -0.12 11.87
C VAL A 56 2.00 -0.17 11.07
N GLY A 57 2.16 0.71 10.09
CA GLY A 57 3.38 0.78 9.30
C GLY A 57 3.26 1.80 8.18
N SER A 58 4.22 1.74 7.27
CA SER A 58 4.26 2.57 6.06
C SER A 58 4.73 1.76 4.87
N LEU A 59 4.44 2.26 3.68
CA LEU A 59 4.95 1.73 2.43
C LEU A 59 5.77 2.79 1.70
N HIS A 60 6.61 2.34 0.78
CA HIS A 60 7.29 3.22 -0.15
C HIS A 60 6.25 4.01 -0.97
N PRO A 61 6.33 5.35 -1.01
CA PRO A 61 5.38 6.18 -1.72
C PRO A 61 5.61 6.09 -3.23
N LEU A 62 5.08 5.02 -3.85
CA LEU A 62 5.14 4.80 -5.28
C LEU A 62 4.28 5.85 -6.01
N PRO A 63 4.80 6.56 -7.02
CA PRO A 63 4.07 7.63 -7.71
C PRO A 63 2.69 7.21 -8.24
N ALA A 64 2.58 5.99 -8.78
CA ALA A 64 1.33 5.44 -9.29
C ALA A 64 0.28 5.22 -8.17
N LEU A 65 0.70 4.64 -7.03
CA LEU A 65 -0.16 4.40 -5.88
C LEU A 65 -0.61 5.73 -5.24
N VAL A 66 0.33 6.65 -5.04
CA VAL A 66 0.05 7.99 -4.51
C VAL A 66 -0.95 8.72 -5.39
N ARG A 67 -0.77 8.71 -6.72
CA ARG A 67 -1.70 9.32 -7.66
C ARG A 67 -3.10 8.72 -7.51
N CYS A 68 -3.23 7.39 -7.50
CA CYS A 68 -4.52 6.72 -7.39
C CYS A 68 -5.23 6.98 -6.05
N LEU A 69 -4.49 6.95 -4.94
CA LEU A 69 -5.03 7.31 -3.62
C LEU A 69 -5.50 8.78 -3.59
N ASN A 70 -4.77 9.69 -4.25
CA ASN A 70 -5.20 11.10 -4.39
C ASN A 70 -6.43 11.28 -5.31
N GLN A 71 -6.68 10.36 -6.24
CA GLN A 71 -7.89 10.34 -7.06
C GLN A 71 -9.12 9.81 -6.29
N GLY A 72 -8.97 9.43 -5.02
CA GLY A 72 -10.05 8.88 -4.20
C GLY A 72 -10.25 7.37 -4.35
N VAL A 73 -9.34 6.68 -5.05
CA VAL A 73 -9.37 5.21 -5.16
C VAL A 73 -8.85 4.61 -3.87
N LEU A 74 -9.63 3.71 -3.28
CA LEU A 74 -9.28 3.02 -2.06
C LEU A 74 -8.41 1.80 -2.37
N PHE A 75 -7.38 1.60 -1.56
CA PHE A 75 -6.50 0.43 -1.66
C PHE A 75 -6.44 -0.28 -0.32
N ARG A 76 -6.29 -1.60 -0.39
CA ARG A 76 -6.00 -2.46 0.75
C ARG A 76 -4.68 -3.17 0.54
N ALA A 77 -4.00 -3.48 1.63
CA ALA A 77 -2.76 -4.24 1.66
C ALA A 77 -3.00 -5.58 2.33
N GLU A 78 -2.96 -6.68 1.58
CA GLU A 78 -3.03 -8.05 2.11
C GLU A 78 -1.65 -8.46 2.64
N VAL A 79 -1.58 -8.93 3.89
CA VAL A 79 -0.34 -9.48 4.46
C VAL A 79 -0.04 -10.84 3.84
N LEU A 80 1.04 -10.94 3.07
CA LEU A 80 1.49 -12.18 2.45
C LEU A 80 2.42 -12.99 3.37
N SER A 81 3.27 -12.30 4.13
CA SER A 81 4.26 -12.91 5.02
C SER A 81 4.62 -11.93 6.13
N ALA A 82 4.88 -12.44 7.33
CA ALA A 82 5.34 -11.67 8.48
C ALA A 82 6.35 -12.50 9.29
N ILE A 83 7.53 -12.75 8.69
CA ILE A 83 8.54 -13.68 9.24
C ILE A 83 9.85 -12.91 9.45
N GLY A 84 10.43 -13.03 10.64
CA GLY A 84 11.78 -12.52 10.91
C GLY A 84 11.95 -11.00 10.79
N GLY A 85 10.86 -10.23 10.94
CA GLY A 85 10.86 -8.77 10.82
C GLY A 85 10.67 -8.23 9.40
N ASP A 86 10.66 -9.08 8.37
CA ASP A 86 10.22 -8.71 7.01
C ASP A 86 8.72 -9.01 6.90
N ILE A 87 7.91 -7.95 6.82
CA ILE A 87 6.48 -8.07 6.54
C ILE A 87 6.26 -7.69 5.07
N ARG A 88 5.78 -8.65 4.28
CA ARG A 88 5.40 -8.42 2.89
C ARG A 88 3.91 -8.26 2.77
N VAL A 89 3.52 -7.25 2.02
CA VAL A 89 2.12 -6.99 1.71
C VAL A 89 1.90 -6.90 0.21
N ARG A 90 0.69 -7.25 -0.23
CA ARG A 90 0.20 -7.00 -1.58
C ARG A 90 -0.83 -5.90 -1.52
N VAL A 91 -0.53 -4.77 -2.16
CA VAL A 91 -1.47 -3.67 -2.31
C VAL A 91 -2.32 -3.91 -3.56
N GLU A 92 -3.62 -3.82 -3.38
CA GLU A 92 -4.62 -3.95 -4.43
C GLU A 92 -5.80 -2.98 -4.19
N PRO A 93 -6.48 -2.53 -5.24
CA PRO A 93 -7.62 -1.64 -5.12
C PRO A 93 -8.82 -2.38 -4.51
N VAL A 94 -9.60 -1.65 -3.73
CA VAL A 94 -10.87 -2.14 -3.19
C VAL A 94 -11.95 -1.96 -4.26
N PRO A 95 -12.65 -3.03 -4.68
CA PRO A 95 -13.74 -2.95 -5.66
C PRO A 95 -14.98 -2.24 -5.12
#